data_AF-A0A0D6LQF9-F1
#
_entry.id   AF-A0A0D6LQF9-F1
#
_cell.length_a   1.000
_cell.length_b   1.000
_cell.length_c   1.000
_cell.angle_alpha   90.00
_cell.angle_beta   90.00
_cell.angle_gamma   90.00
#
_symmetry.space_group_name_H-M   'P 1'
#
loop_
_entity.id
_entity.type
_entity.pdbx_description
1 polymer ?
#
loop_
_entity_poly.entity_id
_entity_poly.type
_entity_poly.pdbx_seq_one_letter_code
_entity_poly.pdbx_strand_id
1 'polypeptide(L)'
;MRRLKILDVSHNKLRYFDDSALGSLTLLEELNLSSNELSTISSSICDLPALRVLKAHSNRIKTIPDLSLSSTLQMVDLSNNALGASTTTIVAGPALKQLDLTCNSALSLTSGTLSRNQKKPVALFDIGGHARDRVQIGFSETSGSRNKLCIRRVHHGDIYGVVDGSMNYELPKTIQSVLKKTITSTDHKNNLSSILLEAHEVLEEPGERLGASCLLMHIDTKLSISYVGNIGAAVIANGNLEKLTESCELDEEQYDHIRSAGGTVDENNLINGITPNQRQLGFYSLHPVITPKPINKSIMVTREIDYVLIASSAIWEFLSEGQIASILTSAVNPQVAAKSVQDALQACDYNGNSCVVVIRLLKPELSFRSATLSHLGLSIPAAVPPMRVEKSNDREETTLQKIEQR
;
A
#
# COMPACT_ATOMS: atom_id res chain seq x y z
N MET A 1 -36.99 -14.75 -6.63
CA MET A 1 -35.51 -14.86 -6.69
C MET A 1 -34.94 -15.50 -5.40
N ARG A 2 -35.24 -16.76 -5.07
CA ARG A 2 -34.87 -17.35 -3.74
C ARG A 2 -33.53 -18.11 -3.70
N ARG A 3 -32.72 -18.04 -4.77
CA ARG A 3 -31.45 -18.78 -4.89
C ARG A 3 -30.26 -17.90 -5.29
N LEU A 4 -30.43 -16.59 -5.25
CA LEU A 4 -29.39 -15.66 -5.67
C LEU A 4 -28.29 -15.63 -4.62
N LYS A 5 -27.05 -15.91 -5.05
CA LYS A 5 -25.84 -15.90 -4.20
C LYS A 5 -25.02 -14.64 -4.36
N ILE A 6 -24.98 -14.09 -5.57
CA ILE A 6 -24.22 -12.88 -5.89
C ILE A 6 -25.19 -11.92 -6.56
N LEU A 7 -25.30 -10.71 -6.01
CA LEU A 7 -26.04 -9.61 -6.62
C LEU A 7 -25.04 -8.48 -6.90
N ASP A 8 -24.73 -8.30 -8.18
CA ASP A 8 -23.89 -7.20 -8.63
C ASP A 8 -24.76 -6.17 -9.36
N VAL A 9 -24.82 -4.98 -8.79
CA VAL A 9 -25.48 -3.80 -9.37
C VAL A 9 -24.51 -2.61 -9.41
N SER A 10 -23.21 -2.90 -9.43
CA SER A 10 -22.16 -1.88 -9.50
C SER A 10 -22.15 -1.14 -10.84
N HIS A 11 -21.47 0.02 -10.87
CA HIS A 11 -21.30 0.85 -12.06
C HIS A 11 -22.62 1.33 -12.69
N ASN A 12 -23.61 1.61 -11.84
CA ASN A 12 -24.86 2.22 -12.25
C ASN A 12 -24.96 3.66 -11.72
N LYS A 13 -26.11 4.31 -11.91
CA LYS A 13 -26.40 5.65 -11.37
C LYS A 13 -27.44 5.59 -10.25
N LEU A 14 -27.40 4.52 -9.46
CA LEU A 14 -28.36 4.31 -8.39
C LEU A 14 -28.13 5.33 -7.29
N ARG A 15 -29.12 6.20 -7.07
CA ARG A 15 -29.16 7.13 -5.93
C ARG A 15 -29.79 6.51 -4.70
N TYR A 16 -30.62 5.50 -4.92
CA TYR A 16 -31.32 4.75 -3.91
C TYR A 16 -31.27 3.26 -4.26
N PHE A 17 -31.14 2.42 -3.25
CA PHE A 17 -31.22 0.98 -3.37
C PHE A 17 -32.36 0.51 -2.47
N ASP A 18 -33.44 0.04 -3.08
CA ASP A 18 -34.60 -0.48 -2.35
C ASP A 18 -34.25 -1.85 -1.76
N ASP A 19 -34.09 -1.86 -0.45
CA ASP A 19 -33.68 -3.01 0.35
C ASP A 19 -34.87 -3.87 0.80
N SER A 20 -36.11 -3.46 0.53
CA SER A 20 -37.32 -4.21 0.89
C SER A 20 -37.32 -5.63 0.32
N ALA A 21 -36.69 -5.83 -0.84
CA ALA A 21 -36.55 -7.13 -1.48
C ALA A 21 -35.36 -7.95 -0.94
N LEU A 22 -34.37 -7.34 -0.27
CA LEU A 22 -33.17 -8.02 0.26
C LEU A 22 -33.53 -9.06 1.30
N GLY A 23 -34.50 -8.79 2.18
CA GLY A 23 -34.93 -9.74 3.22
C GLY A 23 -35.40 -11.09 2.67
N SER A 24 -35.78 -11.15 1.39
CA SER A 24 -36.18 -12.39 0.70
C SER A 24 -35.00 -13.21 0.13
N LEU A 25 -33.79 -12.63 0.09
CA LEU A 25 -32.58 -13.21 -0.48
C LEU A 25 -31.75 -13.93 0.59
N THR A 26 -32.33 -14.96 1.21
CA THR A 26 -31.72 -15.71 2.33
C THR A 26 -30.44 -16.45 1.97
N LEU A 27 -30.10 -16.59 0.69
CA LEU A 27 -28.90 -17.26 0.19
C LEU A 27 -27.86 -16.30 -0.40
N LEU A 28 -28.06 -14.98 -0.27
CA LEU A 28 -27.13 -14.00 -0.82
C LEU A 28 -25.84 -13.99 0.00
N GLU A 29 -24.72 -14.28 -0.66
CA GLU A 29 -23.37 -14.34 -0.09
C GLU A 29 -22.56 -13.07 -0.41
N GLU A 30 -22.78 -12.46 -1.58
CA GLU A 30 -22.08 -11.24 -2.01
C GLU A 30 -23.05 -10.21 -2.59
N LEU A 31 -22.92 -8.97 -2.13
CA LEU A 31 -23.66 -7.82 -2.62
C LEU A 31 -22.67 -6.73 -3.03
N ASN A 32 -22.69 -6.39 -4.32
CA ASN A 32 -21.86 -5.33 -4.89
C ASN A 32 -22.72 -4.15 -5.35
N LEU A 33 -22.59 -3.04 -4.63
CA LEU A 33 -23.24 -1.75 -4.83
C LEU A 33 -22.26 -0.67 -5.27
N SER A 34 -21.01 -1.03 -5.61
CA SER A 34 -19.94 -0.06 -5.84
C SER A 34 -20.17 0.83 -7.06
N SER A 35 -19.49 1.98 -7.09
CA SER A 35 -19.55 2.92 -8.23
C SER A 35 -20.99 3.32 -8.59
N ASN A 36 -21.74 3.78 -7.59
CA ASN A 36 -23.11 4.31 -7.72
C ASN A 36 -23.18 5.72 -7.08
N GLU A 37 -24.38 6.27 -6.93
CA GLU A 37 -24.62 7.58 -6.29
C GLU A 37 -25.32 7.45 -4.93
N LEU A 38 -25.17 6.31 -4.24
CA LEU A 38 -25.89 6.01 -3.00
C LEU A 38 -25.44 6.93 -1.86
N SER A 39 -26.40 7.52 -1.14
CA SER A 39 -26.12 8.35 0.04
C SER A 39 -26.14 7.60 1.37
N THR A 40 -26.74 6.41 1.40
CA THR A 40 -26.94 5.58 2.59
C THR A 40 -26.93 4.11 2.23
N ILE A 41 -26.54 3.27 3.18
CA ILE A 41 -26.79 1.82 3.16
C ILE A 41 -27.80 1.52 4.26
N SER A 42 -28.84 0.76 3.94
CA SER A 42 -29.85 0.36 4.91
C SER A 42 -29.32 -0.68 5.89
N SER A 43 -29.81 -0.64 7.13
CA SER A 43 -29.47 -1.62 8.18
C SER A 43 -29.96 -3.03 7.86
N SER A 44 -30.95 -3.19 6.98
CA SER A 44 -31.48 -4.50 6.57
C SER A 44 -30.42 -5.42 5.94
N ILE A 45 -29.30 -4.85 5.48
CA ILE A 45 -28.15 -5.62 4.97
C ILE A 45 -27.49 -6.47 6.06
N CYS A 46 -27.59 -6.04 7.32
CA CYS A 46 -27.06 -6.75 8.47
C CYS A 46 -27.90 -7.97 8.84
N ASP A 47 -29.18 -8.00 8.43
CA ASP A 47 -30.13 -9.09 8.71
C ASP A 47 -30.00 -10.27 7.73
N LEU A 48 -29.17 -10.15 6.69
CA LEU A 48 -28.99 -11.19 5.67
C LEU A 48 -28.21 -12.38 6.24
N PRO A 49 -28.84 -13.58 6.33
CA PRO A 49 -28.29 -14.70 7.09
C PRO A 49 -27.09 -15.39 6.42
N ALA A 50 -26.81 -15.08 5.15
CA ALA A 50 -25.72 -15.66 4.38
C ALA A 50 -24.71 -14.64 3.85
N LEU A 51 -24.92 -13.34 4.05
CA LEU A 51 -24.11 -12.29 3.41
C LEU A 51 -22.71 -12.24 4.04
N ARG A 52 -21.67 -12.43 3.22
CA ARG A 52 -20.27 -12.47 3.65
C ARG A 52 -19.47 -11.28 3.14
N VAL A 53 -19.82 -10.78 1.95
CA VAL A 53 -19.09 -9.73 1.26
C VAL A 53 -20.03 -8.60 0.88
N LEU A 54 -19.71 -7.39 1.35
CA LEU A 54 -20.38 -6.16 0.95
C LEU A 54 -19.35 -5.22 0.30
N LYS A 55 -19.56 -4.90 -0.98
CA LYS A 55 -18.79 -3.89 -1.70
C LYS A 55 -19.68 -2.70 -1.97
N ALA A 56 -19.28 -1.52 -1.49
CA ALA A 56 -20.03 -0.28 -1.69
C ALA A 56 -19.08 0.92 -1.86
N HIS A 57 -17.87 0.67 -2.35
CA HIS A 57 -16.90 1.72 -2.62
C HIS A 57 -17.37 2.70 -3.70
N SER A 58 -16.78 3.89 -3.75
CA SER A 58 -17.08 4.91 -4.77
C SER A 58 -18.56 5.28 -4.82
N ASN A 59 -19.14 5.61 -3.67
CA ASN A 59 -20.51 6.10 -3.52
C ASN A 59 -20.49 7.45 -2.77
N ARG A 60 -21.65 7.94 -2.31
CA ARG A 60 -21.79 9.17 -1.50
C ARG A 60 -22.28 8.88 -0.09
N ILE A 61 -21.96 7.68 0.44
CA ILE A 61 -22.50 7.18 1.70
C ILE A 61 -21.99 8.03 2.85
N LYS A 62 -22.90 8.55 3.67
CA LYS A 62 -22.57 9.44 4.79
C LYS A 62 -22.52 8.74 6.14
N THR A 63 -23.21 7.62 6.27
CA THR A 63 -23.37 6.87 7.51
C THR A 63 -23.25 5.37 7.26
N ILE A 64 -22.63 4.65 8.20
CA ILE A 64 -22.53 3.19 8.18
C ILE A 64 -23.59 2.63 9.14
N PRO A 65 -24.32 1.57 8.77
CA PRO A 65 -25.16 0.85 9.73
C PRO A 65 -24.30 0.19 10.83
N ASP A 66 -24.93 -0.16 11.95
CA ASP A 66 -24.26 -0.91 13.02
C ASP A 66 -23.92 -2.33 12.54
N LEU A 67 -22.66 -2.53 12.13
CA LEU A 67 -22.19 -3.81 11.62
C LEU A 67 -22.15 -4.90 12.72
N SER A 68 -22.28 -4.53 14.00
CA SER A 68 -22.37 -5.49 15.11
C SER A 68 -23.58 -6.41 15.00
N LEU A 69 -24.64 -5.95 14.33
CA LEU A 69 -25.88 -6.69 14.09
C LEU A 69 -25.68 -7.84 13.10
N SER A 70 -24.66 -7.79 12.25
CA SER A 70 -24.39 -8.86 11.28
C SER A 70 -23.52 -9.97 11.87
N SER A 71 -24.05 -11.18 11.91
CA SER A 71 -23.31 -12.37 12.38
C SER A 71 -22.45 -13.04 11.30
N THR A 72 -22.56 -12.61 10.03
CA THR A 72 -22.04 -13.34 8.87
C THR A 72 -21.06 -12.53 8.01
N LEU A 73 -21.16 -11.20 8.02
CA LEU A 73 -20.29 -10.32 7.23
C LEU A 73 -18.82 -10.50 7.59
N GLN A 74 -17.99 -10.78 6.59
CA GLN A 74 -16.55 -11.02 6.73
C GLN A 74 -15.72 -9.91 6.09
N MET A 75 -16.21 -9.31 5.01
CA MET A 75 -15.54 -8.25 4.26
C MET A 75 -16.53 -7.14 3.94
N VAL A 76 -16.18 -5.92 4.32
CA VAL A 76 -16.95 -4.71 4.02
C VAL A 76 -16.00 -3.68 3.42
N ASP A 77 -16.32 -3.22 2.21
CA ASP A 77 -15.60 -2.15 1.52
C ASP A 77 -16.51 -0.93 1.36
N LEU A 78 -16.20 0.12 2.12
CA LEU A 78 -16.84 1.43 2.10
C LEU A 78 -15.85 2.52 1.72
N SER A 79 -14.77 2.16 1.02
CA SER A 79 -13.77 3.12 0.58
C SER A 79 -14.36 4.16 -0.38
N ASN A 80 -13.78 5.36 -0.41
CA ASN A 80 -14.17 6.44 -1.32
C ASN A 80 -15.67 6.80 -1.19
N ASN A 81 -16.09 7.13 0.03
CA ASN A 81 -17.44 7.58 0.36
C ASN A 81 -17.39 8.93 1.09
N ALA A 82 -18.53 9.40 1.59
CA ALA A 82 -18.67 10.67 2.30
C ALA A 82 -18.89 10.48 3.81
N LEU A 83 -18.31 9.42 4.40
CA LEU A 83 -18.46 9.15 5.83
C LEU A 83 -17.81 10.29 6.63
N GLY A 84 -18.55 10.84 7.60
CA GLY A 84 -18.16 12.05 8.32
C GLY A 84 -18.32 11.96 9.84
N ALA A 85 -18.18 13.10 10.52
CA ALA A 85 -18.26 13.25 11.99
C ALA A 85 -19.54 12.71 12.66
N SER A 86 -20.61 12.49 11.89
CA SER A 86 -21.84 11.84 12.37
C SER A 86 -21.67 10.32 12.61
N THR A 87 -20.60 9.72 12.10
CA THR A 87 -20.23 8.32 12.36
C THR A 87 -19.36 8.26 13.62
N THR A 88 -19.96 8.54 14.78
CA THR A 88 -19.23 8.66 16.06
C THR A 88 -18.60 7.35 16.52
N THR A 89 -19.20 6.20 16.19
CA THR A 89 -18.69 4.87 16.54
C THR A 89 -19.07 3.84 15.49
N ILE A 90 -18.08 3.16 14.93
CA ILE A 90 -18.22 1.98 14.09
C ILE A 90 -18.00 0.77 14.98
N VAL A 91 -19.06 -0.01 15.21
CA VAL A 91 -18.96 -1.25 15.97
C VAL A 91 -18.80 -2.41 14.97
N ALA A 92 -17.67 -3.09 15.03
CA ALA A 92 -17.39 -4.19 14.11
C ALA A 92 -18.21 -5.45 14.46
N GLY A 93 -18.72 -6.12 13.43
CA GLY A 93 -19.42 -7.40 13.55
C GLY A 93 -18.53 -8.56 14.04
N PRO A 94 -19.10 -9.57 14.72
CA PRO A 94 -18.34 -10.71 15.27
C PRO A 94 -17.61 -11.56 14.22
N ALA A 95 -18.08 -11.59 12.97
CA ALA A 95 -17.46 -12.36 11.88
C ALA A 95 -16.55 -11.52 10.97
N LEU A 96 -16.44 -10.20 11.22
CA LEU A 96 -15.78 -9.26 10.33
C LEU A 96 -14.26 -9.46 10.37
N LYS A 97 -13.67 -9.72 9.20
CA LYS A 97 -12.22 -9.93 9.03
C LYS A 97 -11.55 -8.72 8.40
N GLN A 98 -12.26 -8.04 7.49
CA GLN A 98 -11.76 -6.93 6.70
C GLN A 98 -12.81 -5.83 6.64
N LEU A 99 -12.37 -4.62 6.95
CA LEU A 99 -13.18 -3.41 6.84
C LEU A 99 -12.31 -2.33 6.19
N ASP A 100 -12.70 -1.90 4.99
CA ASP A 100 -12.06 -0.81 4.28
C ASP A 100 -12.93 0.45 4.41
N LEU A 101 -12.36 1.48 5.04
CA LEU A 101 -12.98 2.80 5.22
C LEU A 101 -12.15 3.90 4.56
N THR A 102 -11.18 3.53 3.72
CA THR A 102 -10.20 4.44 3.17
C THR A 102 -10.86 5.49 2.28
N CYS A 103 -10.21 6.65 2.10
CA CYS A 103 -10.75 7.72 1.25
C CYS A 103 -12.13 8.28 1.69
N ASN A 104 -12.45 8.23 2.98
CA ASN A 104 -13.56 9.00 3.57
C ASN A 104 -12.99 10.27 4.22
N SER A 105 -12.89 11.35 3.44
CA SER A 105 -12.15 12.57 3.82
C SER A 105 -12.70 13.29 5.06
N ALA A 106 -13.98 13.09 5.38
CA ALA A 106 -14.62 13.67 6.57
C ALA A 106 -14.58 12.74 7.79
N LEU A 107 -14.10 11.50 7.65
CA LEU A 107 -14.08 10.49 8.71
C LEU A 107 -12.79 10.66 9.52
N SER A 108 -12.92 11.21 10.71
CA SER A 108 -11.83 11.26 11.70
C SER A 108 -11.90 10.03 12.60
N LEU A 109 -11.00 9.08 12.39
CA LEU A 109 -10.87 7.91 13.26
C LEU A 109 -10.12 8.30 14.54
N THR A 110 -10.83 8.41 15.66
CA THR A 110 -10.22 8.53 16.99
C THR A 110 -10.08 7.14 17.62
N SER A 111 -9.27 7.01 18.69
CA SER A 111 -9.10 5.73 19.40
C SER A 111 -10.40 5.13 19.97
N GLY A 112 -11.50 5.88 20.01
CA GLY A 112 -12.84 5.41 20.39
C GLY A 112 -13.80 5.16 19.21
N THR A 113 -13.42 5.49 17.97
CA THR A 113 -14.29 5.38 16.79
C THR A 113 -14.50 3.92 16.35
N LEU A 114 -13.66 2.99 16.78
CA LEU A 114 -13.82 1.55 16.55
C LEU A 114 -13.95 0.82 17.88
N SER A 115 -15.18 0.47 18.26
CA SER A 115 -15.42 -0.38 19.43
C SER A 115 -15.29 -1.85 19.03
N ARG A 116 -14.28 -2.54 19.57
CA ARG A 116 -14.00 -3.96 19.32
C ARG A 116 -14.76 -4.80 20.34
N ASN A 117 -15.59 -5.74 19.86
CA ASN A 117 -16.30 -6.67 20.73
C ASN A 117 -15.52 -7.98 21.03
N GLN A 118 -14.29 -8.21 20.48
CA GLN A 118 -13.53 -9.47 20.70
C GLN A 118 -11.99 -9.39 20.66
N LYS A 119 -11.34 -10.40 21.28
CA LYS A 119 -9.89 -10.63 21.46
C LYS A 119 -9.12 -11.23 20.23
N LYS A 120 -9.69 -11.24 19.01
CA LYS A 120 -8.98 -11.73 17.80
C LYS A 120 -8.59 -10.56 16.88
N PRO A 121 -7.40 -10.60 16.22
CA PRO A 121 -6.96 -9.52 15.35
C PRO A 121 -7.83 -9.46 14.09
N VAL A 122 -8.69 -8.44 14.02
CA VAL A 122 -9.28 -7.98 12.76
C VAL A 122 -8.16 -7.28 12.00
N ALA A 123 -7.95 -7.64 10.72
CA ALA A 123 -7.07 -6.89 9.83
C ALA A 123 -7.74 -5.56 9.54
N LEU A 124 -7.42 -4.55 10.36
CA LEU A 124 -7.70 -3.17 10.00
C LEU A 124 -6.72 -2.83 8.88
N PHE A 125 -7.23 -2.53 7.69
CA PHE A 125 -6.44 -1.77 6.73
C PHE A 125 -6.41 -0.33 7.26
N ASP A 126 -5.43 -0.08 8.12
CA ASP A 126 -5.00 1.26 8.47
C ASP A 126 -4.40 1.89 7.21
N ILE A 127 -5.19 2.71 6.52
CA ILE A 127 -4.65 3.75 5.67
C ILE A 127 -5.17 5.07 6.25
N GLY A 128 -4.44 5.53 7.27
CA GLY A 128 -4.41 6.93 7.67
C GLY A 128 -4.64 7.14 9.15
N GLY A 129 -3.67 6.78 10.00
CA GLY A 129 -3.80 7.08 11.41
C GLY A 129 -2.63 6.76 12.34
N HIS A 130 -1.40 6.60 11.85
CA HIS A 130 -0.24 6.71 12.75
C HIS A 130 0.24 8.15 12.78
N ALA A 131 0.18 8.75 13.97
CA ALA A 131 0.64 10.10 14.29
C ALA A 131 2.18 10.29 14.19
N ARG A 132 2.83 9.64 13.22
CA ARG A 132 4.27 9.71 12.92
C ARG A 132 4.64 9.73 11.42
N ASP A 133 3.75 9.41 10.49
CA ASP A 133 4.15 9.14 9.10
C ASP A 133 4.18 10.40 8.23
N ARG A 134 5.38 10.78 7.77
CA ARG A 134 5.64 11.85 6.80
C ARG A 134 5.25 11.48 5.36
N VAL A 135 4.70 10.28 5.12
CA VAL A 135 4.48 9.75 3.77
C VAL A 135 3.15 8.99 3.64
N GLN A 136 2.55 9.01 2.44
CA GLN A 136 1.44 8.13 2.05
C GLN A 136 1.89 7.21 0.92
N ILE A 137 1.44 5.97 0.90
CA ILE A 137 1.92 4.96 -0.07
C ILE A 137 0.74 4.37 -0.82
N GLY A 138 0.95 4.12 -2.10
CA GLY A 138 0.07 3.35 -2.97
C GLY A 138 0.86 2.38 -3.83
N PHE A 139 0.27 1.25 -4.18
CA PHE A 139 0.91 0.24 -4.99
C PHE A 139 -0.06 -0.44 -5.95
N SER A 140 0.43 -0.87 -7.10
CA SER A 140 -0.33 -1.66 -8.07
C SER A 140 0.58 -2.75 -8.63
N GLU A 141 0.10 -3.99 -8.62
CA GLU A 141 0.83 -5.16 -9.11
C GLU A 141 -0.09 -5.98 -10.02
N THR A 142 0.45 -6.54 -11.10
CA THR A 142 -0.28 -7.47 -11.97
C THR A 142 0.65 -8.52 -12.55
N SER A 143 0.14 -9.75 -12.68
CA SER A 143 0.82 -10.81 -13.42
C SER A 143 0.59 -10.71 -14.93
N GLY A 144 -0.27 -9.80 -15.38
CA GLY A 144 -0.68 -9.67 -16.77
C GLY A 144 -1.35 -10.94 -17.29
N SER A 145 -0.93 -11.39 -18.47
CA SER A 145 -1.36 -12.67 -19.06
C SER A 145 -0.69 -13.89 -18.44
N ARG A 146 0.25 -13.71 -17.51
CA ARG A 146 0.93 -14.84 -16.86
C ARG A 146 0.15 -15.36 -15.66
N ASN A 147 0.28 -16.65 -15.42
CA ASN A 147 -0.39 -17.35 -14.31
C ASN A 147 0.24 -17.09 -12.92
N LYS A 148 1.41 -16.45 -12.86
CA LYS A 148 2.15 -16.22 -11.61
C LYS A 148 2.75 -14.82 -11.60
N LEU A 149 2.74 -14.22 -10.40
CA LEU A 149 3.36 -12.92 -10.14
C LEU A 149 4.88 -13.11 -9.91
N CYS A 150 5.68 -12.63 -10.86
CA CYS A 150 7.14 -12.66 -10.83
C CYS A 150 7.77 -11.41 -10.17
N ILE A 151 6.95 -10.44 -9.79
CA ILE A 151 7.42 -9.20 -9.16
C ILE A 151 6.85 -9.12 -7.74
N ARG A 152 7.67 -8.74 -6.77
CA ARG A 152 7.31 -8.71 -5.35
C ARG A 152 7.72 -7.40 -4.72
N ARG A 153 6.78 -6.69 -4.09
CA ARG A 153 7.09 -5.57 -3.20
C ARG A 153 7.78 -6.00 -1.91
N VAL A 154 8.71 -5.18 -1.43
CA VAL A 154 9.35 -5.29 -0.13
C VAL A 154 9.00 -4.04 0.65
N HIS A 155 8.48 -4.21 1.87
CA HIS A 155 8.17 -3.10 2.76
C HIS A 155 8.36 -3.56 4.20
N HIS A 156 9.21 -2.86 4.94
CA HIS A 156 9.42 -3.07 6.37
C HIS A 156 9.98 -1.79 7.01
N GLY A 157 9.25 -1.22 7.97
CA GLY A 157 9.60 0.08 8.54
C GLY A 157 9.64 1.17 7.48
N ASP A 158 10.74 1.93 7.42
CA ASP A 158 10.95 3.05 6.49
C ASP A 158 11.63 2.63 5.18
N ILE A 159 11.74 1.31 4.94
CA ILE A 159 12.38 0.73 3.75
C ILE A 159 11.32 0.20 2.79
N TYR A 160 11.39 0.68 1.54
CA TYR A 160 10.53 0.33 0.42
C TYR A 160 11.37 -0.35 -0.66
N GLY A 161 10.79 -1.28 -1.39
CA GLY A 161 11.52 -1.92 -2.48
C GLY A 161 10.66 -2.80 -3.37
N VAL A 162 11.27 -3.21 -4.47
CA VAL A 162 10.68 -4.11 -5.46
C VAL A 162 11.73 -5.14 -5.87
N VAL A 163 11.29 -6.37 -6.07
CA VAL A 163 12.09 -7.48 -6.60
C VAL A 163 11.41 -7.98 -7.86
N ASP A 164 12.12 -8.04 -8.97
CA ASP A 164 11.62 -8.49 -10.27
C ASP A 164 12.44 -9.69 -10.76
N GLY A 165 11.82 -10.87 -10.82
CA GLY A 165 12.44 -12.09 -11.33
C GLY A 165 12.34 -12.26 -12.84
N SER A 166 11.84 -11.26 -13.57
CA SER A 166 11.60 -11.30 -15.00
C SER A 166 10.68 -12.46 -15.41
N MET A 167 11.24 -13.62 -15.77
CA MET A 167 10.48 -14.82 -16.15
C MET A 167 10.22 -15.79 -14.99
N ASN A 168 10.94 -15.66 -13.87
CA ASN A 168 10.87 -16.61 -12.78
C ASN A 168 10.12 -16.05 -11.56
N TYR A 169 9.31 -16.90 -10.91
CA TYR A 169 8.47 -16.50 -9.77
C TYR A 169 8.98 -17.00 -8.41
N GLU A 170 9.93 -17.94 -8.42
CA GLU A 170 10.46 -18.59 -7.22
C GLU A 170 11.51 -17.71 -6.53
N LEU A 171 12.51 -17.23 -7.27
CA LEU A 171 13.59 -16.42 -6.71
C LEU A 171 13.10 -15.11 -6.08
N PRO A 172 12.17 -14.33 -6.69
CA PRO A 172 11.63 -13.12 -6.07
C PRO A 172 10.94 -13.36 -4.74
N LYS A 173 10.27 -14.51 -4.59
CA LYS A 173 9.60 -14.89 -3.33
C LYS A 173 10.63 -15.19 -2.23
N THR A 174 11.72 -15.88 -2.59
CA THR A 174 12.84 -16.16 -1.67
C THR A 174 13.52 -14.86 -1.26
N ILE A 175 13.92 -14.02 -2.22
CA ILE A 175 14.54 -12.72 -1.98
C ILE A 175 13.67 -11.85 -1.08
N GLN A 176 12.37 -11.72 -1.37
CA GLN A 176 11.44 -10.95 -0.53
C GLN A 176 11.43 -11.44 0.93
N SER A 177 11.49 -12.76 1.13
CA SER A 177 11.46 -13.38 2.46
C SER A 177 12.78 -13.14 3.22
N VAL A 178 13.92 -13.24 2.54
CA VAL A 178 15.24 -12.95 3.10
C VAL A 178 15.35 -11.47 3.46
N LEU A 179 15.02 -10.57 2.54
CA LEU A 179 15.07 -9.12 2.77
C LEU A 179 14.24 -8.70 3.98
N LYS A 180 13.01 -9.23 4.13
CA LYS A 180 12.19 -8.94 5.33
C LYS A 180 12.85 -9.40 6.63
N LYS A 181 13.53 -10.54 6.63
CA LYS A 181 14.26 -11.04 7.81
C LYS A 181 15.48 -10.16 8.10
N THR A 182 16.31 -9.90 7.10
CA THR A 182 17.54 -9.09 7.23
C THR A 182 17.24 -7.67 7.68
N ILE A 183 16.19 -7.03 7.15
CA ILE A 183 15.76 -5.68 7.58
C ILE A 183 15.31 -5.67 9.06
N THR A 184 14.75 -6.78 9.55
CA THR A 184 14.30 -6.88 10.95
C THR A 184 15.46 -7.16 11.91
N SER A 185 16.46 -7.94 11.49
CA SER A 185 17.56 -8.40 12.34
C SER A 185 18.72 -7.40 12.44
N THR A 186 18.89 -6.53 11.45
CA THR A 186 20.02 -5.60 11.40
C THR A 186 19.65 -4.23 11.96
N ASP A 187 20.47 -3.71 12.87
CA ASP A 187 20.40 -2.33 13.39
C ASP A 187 20.88 -1.30 12.33
N HIS A 188 21.25 -1.78 11.13
CA HIS A 188 21.83 -1.02 10.04
C HIS A 188 20.79 -0.61 8.99
N LYS A 189 19.75 0.13 9.40
CA LYS A 189 18.84 0.83 8.46
C LYS A 189 19.59 1.67 7.39
N ASN A 190 20.85 2.01 7.65
CA ASN A 190 21.64 2.93 6.85
C ASN A 190 22.47 2.29 5.72
N ASN A 191 22.54 0.96 5.60
CA ASN A 191 23.33 0.32 4.53
C ASN A 191 22.52 -0.67 3.68
N LEU A 192 21.71 -0.12 2.77
CA LEU A 192 20.91 -0.88 1.81
C LEU A 192 21.75 -1.81 0.91
N SER A 193 23.02 -1.47 0.65
CA SER A 193 23.90 -2.30 -0.18
C SER A 193 24.27 -3.61 0.50
N SER A 194 24.58 -3.59 1.79
CA SER A 194 24.83 -4.80 2.58
C SER A 194 23.60 -5.71 2.65
N ILE A 195 22.41 -5.13 2.76
CA ILE A 195 21.15 -5.90 2.77
C ILE A 195 20.96 -6.66 1.45
N LEU A 196 21.25 -6.03 0.31
CA LEU A 196 21.18 -6.70 -1.00
C LEU A 196 22.23 -7.80 -1.17
N LEU A 197 23.45 -7.57 -0.68
CA LEU A 197 24.53 -8.57 -0.75
C LEU A 197 24.26 -9.76 0.18
N GLU A 198 23.77 -9.54 1.39
CA GLU A 198 23.34 -10.61 2.29
C GLU A 198 22.18 -11.40 1.66
N ALA A 199 21.23 -10.72 1.00
CA ALA A 199 20.18 -11.39 0.25
C ALA A 199 20.74 -12.23 -0.91
N HIS A 200 21.81 -11.77 -1.59
CA HIS A 200 22.49 -12.54 -2.63
C HIS A 200 23.16 -13.79 -2.08
N GLU A 201 23.75 -13.76 -0.89
CA GLU A 201 24.47 -14.90 -0.30
C GLU A 201 23.55 -16.07 0.09
N VAL A 202 22.26 -15.80 0.33
CA VAL A 202 21.29 -16.77 0.88
C VAL A 202 20.36 -17.35 -0.20
N LEU A 203 20.66 -17.19 -1.50
CA LEU A 203 19.77 -17.68 -2.58
C LEU A 203 19.95 -19.16 -2.94
N GLU A 204 20.92 -19.85 -2.34
CA GLU A 204 21.14 -21.31 -2.47
C GLU A 204 21.16 -21.78 -3.94
N GLU A 205 20.72 -23.01 -4.22
CA GLU A 205 20.68 -23.59 -5.57
C GLU A 205 19.89 -22.75 -6.60
N PRO A 206 18.72 -22.14 -6.27
CA PRO A 206 18.02 -21.27 -7.21
C PRO A 206 18.87 -20.10 -7.71
N GLY A 207 19.73 -19.53 -6.86
CA GLY A 207 20.64 -18.44 -7.19
C GLY A 207 21.74 -18.82 -8.20
N GLU A 208 22.00 -20.11 -8.41
CA GLU A 208 23.02 -20.54 -9.38
C GLU A 208 22.60 -20.25 -10.83
N ARG A 209 21.31 -20.44 -11.14
CA ARG A 209 20.78 -20.44 -12.51
C ARG A 209 19.76 -19.36 -12.78
N LEU A 210 19.18 -18.76 -11.74
CA LEU A 210 18.17 -17.71 -11.86
C LEU A 210 18.73 -16.40 -11.33
N GLY A 211 18.23 -15.30 -11.89
CA GLY A 211 18.51 -13.97 -11.39
C GLY A 211 17.26 -13.15 -11.15
N ALA A 212 17.44 -12.07 -10.41
CA ALA A 212 16.41 -11.08 -10.15
C ALA A 212 17.02 -9.68 -10.06
N SER A 213 16.26 -8.71 -10.55
CA SER A 213 16.48 -7.30 -10.28
C SER A 213 15.89 -6.95 -8.92
N CYS A 214 16.52 -6.04 -8.18
CA CYS A 214 16.03 -5.60 -6.89
C CYS A 214 16.39 -4.14 -6.65
N LEU A 215 15.44 -3.35 -6.15
CA LEU A 215 15.66 -2.00 -5.68
C LEU A 215 15.15 -1.87 -4.24
N LEU A 216 15.99 -1.31 -3.37
CA LEU A 216 15.62 -0.88 -2.03
C LEU A 216 15.79 0.63 -1.93
N MET A 217 14.90 1.25 -1.16
CA MET A 217 14.82 2.67 -0.91
C MET A 217 14.55 2.90 0.58
N HIS A 218 15.29 3.83 1.18
CA HIS A 218 15.06 4.30 2.53
C HIS A 218 14.77 5.80 2.48
N ILE A 219 13.67 6.21 3.12
CA ILE A 219 13.21 7.60 3.15
C ILE A 219 13.31 8.12 4.57
N ASP A 220 14.23 9.06 4.80
CA ASP A 220 14.33 9.82 6.06
C ASP A 220 14.57 11.31 5.73
N THR A 221 15.70 11.88 6.14
CA THR A 221 16.16 13.23 5.75
C THR A 221 16.74 13.24 4.34
N LYS A 222 17.31 12.11 3.95
CA LYS A 222 17.77 11.80 2.61
C LYS A 222 16.95 10.64 2.05
N LEU A 223 16.69 10.68 0.76
CA LEU A 223 16.17 9.55 0.00
C LEU A 223 17.39 8.78 -0.52
N SER A 224 17.61 7.58 0.01
CA SER A 224 18.72 6.70 -0.40
C SER A 224 18.17 5.50 -1.13
N ILE A 225 18.73 5.17 -2.29
CA ILE A 225 18.42 3.96 -3.05
C ILE A 225 19.67 3.10 -3.21
N SER A 226 19.46 1.79 -3.21
CA SER A 226 20.45 0.76 -3.59
C SER A 226 19.74 -0.23 -4.50
N TYR A 227 20.30 -0.49 -5.68
CA TYR A 227 19.64 -1.35 -6.66
C TYR A 227 20.61 -2.17 -7.50
N VAL A 228 20.07 -3.27 -8.04
CA VAL A 228 20.67 -4.12 -9.06
C VAL A 228 19.61 -4.48 -10.10
N GLY A 229 20.02 -4.56 -11.35
CA GLY A 229 19.17 -4.91 -12.48
C GLY A 229 18.25 -3.77 -12.92
N ASN A 230 17.24 -4.14 -13.69
CA ASN A 230 16.36 -3.21 -14.40
C ASN A 230 15.08 -2.89 -13.61
N ILE A 231 15.21 -2.21 -12.48
CA ILE A 231 14.09 -1.60 -11.76
C ILE A 231 14.35 -0.11 -11.69
N GLY A 232 13.38 0.67 -12.16
CA GLY A 232 13.53 2.11 -12.19
C GLY A 232 12.95 2.79 -10.96
N ALA A 233 13.55 3.92 -10.59
CA ALA A 233 13.00 4.83 -9.61
C ALA A 233 13.13 6.28 -10.10
N ALA A 234 12.16 7.12 -9.75
CA ALA A 234 12.15 8.54 -10.06
C ALA A 234 11.50 9.34 -8.93
N VAL A 235 11.76 10.65 -8.91
CA VAL A 235 11.03 11.61 -8.08
C VAL A 235 10.26 12.59 -8.96
N ILE A 236 9.14 13.08 -8.45
CA ILE A 236 8.42 14.20 -9.05
C ILE A 236 8.73 15.44 -8.22
N ALA A 237 9.51 16.35 -8.79
CA ALA A 237 9.90 17.62 -8.18
C ALA A 237 9.35 18.79 -9.01
N ASN A 238 8.58 19.69 -8.38
CA ASN A 238 7.93 20.82 -9.05
C ASN A 238 7.12 20.42 -10.30
N GLY A 239 6.48 19.25 -10.26
CA GLY A 239 5.70 18.69 -11.38
C GLY A 239 6.51 18.04 -12.50
N ASN A 240 7.85 18.04 -12.42
CA ASN A 240 8.73 17.37 -13.38
C ASN A 240 9.24 16.04 -12.83
N LEU A 241 9.42 15.06 -13.71
CA LEU A 241 9.97 13.76 -13.36
C LEU A 241 11.49 13.78 -13.48
N GLU A 242 12.18 13.40 -12.41
CA GLU A 242 13.64 13.23 -12.37
C GLU A 242 13.98 11.78 -12.05
N LYS A 243 14.62 11.07 -13.00
CA LYS A 243 15.03 9.68 -12.82
C LYS A 243 16.19 9.55 -11.82
N LEU A 244 16.04 8.63 -10.87
CA LEU A 244 17.08 8.27 -9.92
C LEU A 244 17.96 7.14 -10.45
N THR A 245 17.41 6.19 -11.19
CA THR A 245 18.13 5.03 -11.74
C THR A 245 18.64 5.32 -13.15
N GLU A 246 19.77 4.70 -13.49
CA GLU A 246 20.39 4.76 -14.82
C GLU A 246 19.71 3.80 -15.82
N SER A 247 19.94 4.02 -17.12
CA SER A 247 19.48 3.13 -18.19
C SER A 247 20.22 1.80 -18.14
N CYS A 248 19.55 0.73 -18.58
CA CYS A 248 20.15 -0.60 -18.72
C CYS A 248 20.94 -0.79 -20.03
N GLU A 249 21.12 0.28 -20.82
CA GLU A 249 21.94 0.23 -22.03
C GLU A 249 23.42 0.04 -21.66
N LEU A 250 24.04 -0.95 -22.30
CA LEU A 250 25.46 -1.25 -22.12
C LEU A 250 26.28 -0.17 -22.83
N ASP A 251 27.17 0.48 -22.09
CA ASP A 251 28.19 1.36 -22.65
C ASP A 251 29.42 0.57 -23.13
N GLU A 252 30.29 1.22 -23.90
CA GLU A 252 31.52 0.58 -24.43
C GLU A 252 32.41 0.01 -23.30
N GLU A 253 32.48 0.67 -22.14
CA GLU A 253 33.27 0.20 -21.01
C GLU A 253 32.71 -1.10 -20.42
N GLN A 254 31.38 -1.21 -20.33
CA GLN A 254 30.68 -2.41 -19.86
C GLN A 254 30.85 -3.55 -20.86
N TYR A 255 30.78 -3.28 -22.17
CA TYR A 255 31.07 -4.29 -23.20
C TYR A 255 32.49 -4.83 -23.09
N ASP A 256 33.48 -3.95 -22.93
CA ASP A 256 34.88 -4.35 -22.77
C ASP A 256 35.07 -5.16 -21.48
N HIS A 257 34.42 -4.76 -20.39
CA HIS A 257 34.45 -5.53 -19.15
C HIS A 257 33.85 -6.93 -19.33
N ILE A 258 32.67 -7.04 -19.95
CA ILE A 258 32.00 -8.32 -20.22
C ILE A 258 32.90 -9.24 -21.05
N ARG A 259 33.52 -8.71 -22.12
CA ARG A 259 34.44 -9.48 -22.97
C ARG A 259 35.69 -9.91 -22.21
N SER A 260 36.28 -9.02 -21.41
CA SER A 260 37.46 -9.34 -20.59
C SER A 260 37.17 -10.40 -19.53
N ALA A 261 35.93 -10.47 -19.04
CA ALA A 261 35.43 -11.48 -18.13
C ALA A 261 35.06 -12.81 -18.81
N GLY A 262 35.24 -12.93 -20.13
CA GLY A 262 34.92 -14.13 -20.92
C GLY A 262 33.45 -14.25 -21.32
N GLY A 263 32.66 -13.18 -21.16
CA GLY A 263 31.27 -13.10 -21.59
C GLY A 263 31.11 -12.67 -23.05
N THR A 264 29.91 -12.90 -23.56
CA THR A 264 29.47 -12.47 -24.90
C THR A 264 28.21 -11.63 -24.77
N VAL A 265 27.94 -10.76 -25.75
CA VAL A 265 26.69 -10.00 -25.83
C VAL A 265 26.12 -10.22 -27.22
N ASP A 266 24.84 -10.58 -27.29
CA ASP A 266 24.15 -10.82 -28.56
C ASP A 266 23.57 -9.52 -29.18
N GLU A 267 22.88 -9.66 -30.31
CA GLU A 267 22.23 -8.55 -31.03
C GLU A 267 21.08 -7.88 -30.26
N ASN A 268 20.56 -8.53 -29.21
CA ASN A 268 19.49 -8.02 -28.36
C ASN A 268 20.04 -7.43 -27.05
N ASN A 269 21.35 -7.17 -26.98
CA ASN A 269 22.07 -6.73 -25.78
C ASN A 269 21.99 -7.71 -24.60
N LEU A 270 21.77 -9.00 -24.85
CA LEU A 270 21.76 -10.01 -23.79
C LEU A 270 23.16 -10.56 -23.54
N ILE A 271 23.60 -10.45 -22.29
CA ILE A 271 24.83 -11.03 -21.79
C ILE A 271 24.67 -12.55 -21.74
N ASN A 272 25.52 -13.26 -22.50
CA ASN A 272 25.49 -14.69 -22.73
C ASN A 272 24.10 -15.21 -23.18
N GLY A 273 23.29 -14.36 -23.84
CA GLY A 273 21.93 -14.69 -24.25
C GLY A 273 20.91 -14.81 -23.11
N ILE A 274 21.26 -14.37 -21.89
CA ILE A 274 20.45 -14.59 -20.68
C ILE A 274 19.80 -13.30 -20.17
N THR A 275 20.56 -12.23 -19.99
CA THR A 275 20.06 -11.00 -19.34
C THR A 275 20.75 -9.76 -19.91
N PRO A 276 20.04 -8.63 -20.05
CA PRO A 276 20.67 -7.39 -20.48
C PRO A 276 21.43 -6.68 -19.34
N ASN A 277 21.38 -7.20 -18.11
CA ASN A 277 21.93 -6.51 -16.94
C ASN A 277 23.23 -7.16 -16.46
N GLN A 278 24.29 -6.36 -16.39
CA GLN A 278 25.57 -6.79 -15.79
C GLN A 278 25.48 -6.93 -14.26
N ARG A 279 24.48 -6.29 -13.62
CA ARG A 279 24.29 -6.29 -12.17
C ARG A 279 22.98 -6.96 -11.79
N GLN A 280 22.99 -8.13 -11.15
CA GLN A 280 21.78 -8.81 -10.67
C GLN A 280 22.03 -9.64 -9.41
N LEU A 281 20.98 -9.90 -8.64
CA LEU A 281 21.01 -10.93 -7.60
C LEU A 281 20.87 -12.31 -8.25
N GLY A 282 21.47 -13.35 -7.67
CA GLY A 282 21.54 -14.67 -8.26
C GLY A 282 22.58 -14.76 -9.38
N PHE A 283 22.31 -15.61 -10.37
CA PHE A 283 23.21 -15.94 -11.47
C PHE A 283 24.67 -16.24 -11.06
N TYR A 284 24.88 -17.04 -10.00
CA TYR A 284 26.23 -17.36 -9.52
C TYR A 284 27.12 -18.00 -10.59
N SER A 285 26.52 -18.80 -11.48
CA SER A 285 27.22 -19.44 -12.61
C SER A 285 27.76 -18.47 -13.66
N LEU A 286 27.28 -17.21 -13.66
CA LEU A 286 27.68 -16.18 -14.62
C LEU A 286 28.70 -15.20 -14.03
N HIS A 287 29.17 -15.43 -12.80
CA HIS A 287 30.31 -14.69 -12.25
C HIS A 287 31.61 -15.05 -13.02
N PRO A 288 32.47 -14.08 -13.39
CA PRO A 288 32.45 -12.65 -13.01
C PRO A 288 31.72 -11.73 -13.99
N VAL A 289 31.13 -12.25 -15.06
CA VAL A 289 30.44 -11.46 -16.08
C VAL A 289 29.24 -10.70 -15.49
N ILE A 290 28.48 -11.35 -14.62
CA ILE A 290 27.40 -10.74 -13.84
C ILE A 290 27.83 -10.65 -12.38
N THR A 291 27.57 -9.50 -11.77
CA THR A 291 27.95 -9.24 -10.38
C THR A 291 26.76 -8.78 -9.54
N PRO A 292 26.70 -9.10 -8.23
CA PRO A 292 25.63 -8.61 -7.36
C PRO A 292 25.89 -7.21 -6.81
N LYS A 293 26.96 -6.53 -7.27
CA LYS A 293 27.41 -5.26 -6.70
C LYS A 293 26.37 -4.17 -6.96
N PRO A 294 25.70 -3.62 -5.92
CA PRO A 294 24.64 -2.64 -6.09
C PRO A 294 25.15 -1.26 -6.49
N ILE A 295 24.31 -0.51 -7.21
CA ILE A 295 24.47 0.92 -7.46
C ILE A 295 23.73 1.67 -6.35
N ASN A 296 24.41 2.63 -5.73
CA ASN A 296 23.85 3.45 -4.66
C ASN A 296 23.70 4.89 -5.12
N LYS A 297 22.54 5.50 -4.86
CA LYS A 297 22.30 6.92 -5.09
C LYS A 297 21.57 7.51 -3.90
N SER A 298 21.87 8.75 -3.55
CA SER A 298 21.14 9.46 -2.50
C SER A 298 20.92 10.91 -2.86
N ILE A 299 19.72 11.40 -2.61
CA ILE A 299 19.36 12.81 -2.76
C ILE A 299 18.76 13.35 -1.46
N MET A 300 18.83 14.66 -1.26
CA MET A 300 18.18 15.30 -0.12
C MET A 300 16.68 15.40 -0.35
N VAL A 301 15.88 15.11 0.68
CA VAL A 301 14.43 15.29 0.59
C VAL A 301 14.12 16.79 0.70
N THR A 302 13.74 17.41 -0.42
CA THR A 302 13.35 18.83 -0.47
C THR A 302 11.83 18.98 -0.42
N ARG A 303 11.35 20.21 -0.17
CA ARG A 303 9.91 20.53 -0.20
C ARG A 303 9.30 20.50 -1.60
N GLU A 304 10.15 20.41 -2.61
CA GLU A 304 9.78 20.39 -4.03
C GLU A 304 9.40 18.99 -4.49
N ILE A 305 9.90 17.95 -3.80
CA ILE A 305 9.57 16.56 -4.08
C ILE A 305 8.20 16.23 -3.51
N ASP A 306 7.24 15.98 -4.41
CA ASP A 306 5.86 15.63 -4.04
C ASP A 306 5.65 14.11 -4.02
N TYR A 307 6.23 13.41 -5.01
CA TYR A 307 6.07 11.97 -5.19
C TYR A 307 7.42 11.30 -5.45
N VAL A 308 7.49 10.05 -5.04
CA VAL A 308 8.55 9.10 -5.36
C VAL A 308 7.89 7.90 -6.02
N LEU A 309 8.48 7.44 -7.12
CA LEU A 309 8.01 6.32 -7.90
C LEU A 309 9.08 5.23 -7.93
N ILE A 310 8.71 3.99 -7.63
CA ILE A 310 9.50 2.79 -7.92
C ILE A 310 8.66 1.92 -8.85
N ALA A 311 9.21 1.50 -9.98
CA ALA A 311 8.44 0.76 -10.98
C ALA A 311 9.29 -0.23 -11.78
N SER A 312 8.66 -1.30 -12.25
CA SER A 312 9.26 -2.29 -13.16
C SER A 312 9.70 -1.65 -14.49
N SER A 313 10.68 -2.25 -15.18
CA SER A 313 11.27 -1.71 -16.42
C SER A 313 10.22 -1.30 -17.48
N ALA A 314 9.18 -2.12 -17.64
CA ALA A 314 8.09 -1.89 -18.59
C ALA A 314 7.42 -0.52 -18.48
N ILE A 315 7.34 0.05 -17.27
CA ILE A 315 6.74 1.38 -17.07
C ILE A 315 7.57 2.46 -17.74
N TRP A 316 8.90 2.33 -17.68
CA TRP A 316 9.86 3.29 -18.24
C TRP A 316 10.08 3.09 -19.74
N GLU A 317 9.82 1.89 -20.25
CA GLU A 317 9.91 1.54 -21.67
C GLU A 317 8.69 2.00 -22.47
N PHE A 318 7.48 1.91 -21.89
CA PHE A 318 6.23 2.16 -22.61
C PHE A 318 5.60 3.54 -22.33
N LEU A 319 5.90 4.17 -21.18
CA LEU A 319 5.31 5.46 -20.82
C LEU A 319 6.34 6.58 -20.88
N SER A 320 5.92 7.73 -21.41
CA SER A 320 6.74 8.94 -21.39
C SER A 320 6.78 9.59 -20.01
N GLU A 321 7.88 10.30 -19.72
CA GLU A 321 8.09 10.99 -18.44
C GLU A 321 6.97 12.01 -18.15
N GLY A 322 6.49 12.71 -19.19
CA GLY A 322 5.38 13.65 -19.07
C GLY A 322 4.04 12.99 -18.72
N GLN A 323 3.76 11.81 -19.28
CA GLN A 323 2.54 11.05 -18.92
C GLN A 323 2.58 10.60 -17.45
N ILE A 324 3.71 10.04 -17.01
CA ILE A 324 3.89 9.62 -15.62
C ILE A 324 3.73 10.81 -14.68
N ALA A 325 4.41 11.92 -14.95
CA ALA A 325 4.32 13.15 -14.15
C ALA A 325 2.89 13.68 -14.08
N SER A 326 2.17 13.72 -15.22
CA SER A 326 0.77 14.16 -15.26
C SER A 326 -0.14 13.26 -14.43
N ILE A 327 0.03 11.93 -14.50
CA ILE A 327 -0.79 11.00 -13.71
C ILE A 327 -0.54 11.21 -12.21
N LEU A 328 0.72 11.24 -11.80
CA LEU A 328 1.09 11.38 -10.38
C LEU A 328 0.65 12.73 -9.80
N THR A 329 0.78 13.82 -10.55
CA THR A 329 0.37 15.17 -10.11
C THR A 329 -1.15 15.36 -10.10
N SER A 330 -1.89 14.68 -10.98
CA SER A 330 -3.36 14.75 -11.01
C SER A 330 -4.03 13.97 -9.86
N ALA A 331 -3.36 12.94 -9.33
CA ALA A 331 -3.91 12.04 -8.34
C ALA A 331 -3.53 12.45 -6.91
N VAL A 332 -4.53 12.84 -6.12
CA VAL A 332 -4.34 13.15 -4.69
C VAL A 332 -3.96 11.89 -3.90
N ASN A 333 -4.52 10.73 -4.25
CA ASN A 333 -4.25 9.46 -3.58
C ASN A 333 -3.14 8.68 -4.31
N PRO A 334 -2.03 8.30 -3.65
CA PRO A 334 -0.96 7.53 -4.27
C PRO A 334 -1.41 6.14 -4.76
N GLN A 335 -2.44 5.53 -4.16
CA GLN A 335 -3.01 4.24 -4.61
C GLN A 335 -3.70 4.38 -5.97
N VAL A 336 -4.48 5.45 -6.14
CA VAL A 336 -5.14 5.76 -7.41
C VAL A 336 -4.09 6.12 -8.46
N ALA A 337 -3.06 6.87 -8.05
CA ALA A 337 -1.93 7.21 -8.92
C ALA A 337 -1.22 5.93 -9.42
N ALA A 338 -0.87 5.01 -8.51
CA ALA A 338 -0.22 3.75 -8.85
C ALA A 338 -1.06 2.89 -9.82
N LYS A 339 -2.37 2.80 -9.57
CA LYS A 339 -3.30 2.08 -10.45
C LYS A 339 -3.42 2.74 -11.81
N SER A 340 -3.50 4.07 -11.86
CA SER A 340 -3.61 4.84 -13.09
C SER A 340 -2.36 4.72 -13.97
N VAL A 341 -1.17 4.69 -13.36
CA VAL A 341 0.09 4.42 -14.09
C VAL A 341 0.07 2.98 -14.67
N GLN A 342 -0.39 1.99 -13.91
CA GLN A 342 -0.53 0.63 -14.43
C GLN A 342 -1.58 0.54 -15.56
N ASP A 343 -2.72 1.21 -15.42
CA ASP A 343 -3.77 1.21 -16.44
C ASP A 343 -3.29 1.89 -17.73
N ALA A 344 -2.48 2.96 -17.62
CA ALA A 344 -1.82 3.58 -18.77
C ALA A 344 -0.85 2.60 -19.47
N LEU A 345 -0.08 1.81 -18.72
CA LEU A 345 0.78 0.77 -19.29
C LEU A 345 -0.04 -0.31 -20.02
N GLN A 346 -1.16 -0.75 -19.43
CA GLN A 346 -2.06 -1.72 -20.07
C GLN A 346 -2.74 -1.16 -21.32
N ALA A 347 -3.01 0.14 -21.37
CA ALA A 347 -3.53 0.81 -22.56
C ALA A 347 -2.52 0.85 -23.72
N CYS A 348 -1.23 0.62 -23.46
CA CYS A 348 -0.20 0.42 -24.47
C CYS A 348 -0.05 -1.06 -24.89
N ASP A 349 -1.09 -1.88 -24.67
CA ASP A 349 -1.13 -3.33 -24.97
C ASP A 349 -0.07 -4.16 -24.22
N TYR A 350 0.50 -3.64 -23.13
CA TYR A 350 1.44 -4.40 -22.31
C TYR A 350 0.70 -5.42 -21.43
N ASN A 351 0.98 -6.69 -21.69
CA ASN A 351 0.34 -7.83 -21.00
C ASN A 351 1.31 -8.59 -20.07
N GLY A 352 2.47 -8.01 -19.73
CA GLY A 352 3.47 -8.64 -18.87
C GLY A 352 3.24 -8.43 -17.37
N ASN A 353 4.24 -8.81 -16.57
CA ASN A 353 4.22 -8.51 -15.13
C ASN A 353 4.61 -7.05 -14.93
N SER A 354 3.90 -6.33 -14.07
CA SER A 354 4.30 -4.98 -13.70
C SER A 354 4.06 -4.72 -12.22
N CYS A 355 4.89 -3.86 -11.66
CA CYS A 355 4.74 -3.35 -10.30
C CYS A 355 4.98 -1.85 -10.33
N VAL A 356 4.12 -1.12 -9.63
CA VAL A 356 4.19 0.32 -9.45
C VAL A 356 4.03 0.60 -7.97
N VAL A 357 4.98 1.31 -7.37
CA VAL A 357 4.90 1.80 -6.00
C VAL A 357 5.03 3.32 -6.04
N VAL A 358 4.02 4.01 -5.55
CA VAL A 358 3.96 5.47 -5.46
C VAL A 358 4.01 5.86 -3.99
N ILE A 359 4.93 6.73 -3.63
CA ILE A 359 5.06 7.28 -2.29
C ILE A 359 4.90 8.79 -2.38
N ARG A 360 3.86 9.32 -1.75
CA ARG A 360 3.62 10.75 -1.64
C ARG A 360 4.27 11.28 -0.37
N LEU A 361 5.12 12.29 -0.48
CA LEU A 361 5.72 12.93 0.68
C LEU A 361 4.76 13.99 1.22
N LEU A 362 4.30 13.82 2.46
CA LEU A 362 3.42 14.79 3.10
C LEU A 362 4.24 15.99 3.55
N LYS A 363 3.93 17.15 2.99
CA LYS A 363 4.47 18.43 3.46
C LYS A 363 3.87 18.66 4.86
N PRO A 364 4.67 19.01 5.87
CA PRO A 364 4.12 19.43 7.15
C PRO A 364 3.21 20.62 6.87
N GLU A 365 1.90 20.44 7.02
CA GLU A 365 0.96 21.53 6.85
C GLU A 365 1.37 22.63 7.83
N LEU A 366 1.50 23.85 7.31
CA LEU A 366 1.37 25.04 8.13
C LEU A 366 0.04 24.90 8.84
N SER A 367 0.07 24.52 10.12
CA SER A 367 -1.06 24.67 11.01
C SER A 367 -1.52 26.13 10.85
N PHE A 368 -2.63 26.35 10.18
CA PHE A 368 -3.36 27.61 10.31
C PHE A 368 -3.85 27.63 11.76
N ARG A 369 -2.99 28.10 12.68
CA ARG A 369 -3.49 28.79 13.87
C ARG A 369 -4.38 29.89 13.32
N SER A 370 -5.67 29.76 13.56
CA SER A 370 -6.67 30.79 13.31
C SER A 370 -6.13 32.14 13.78
N ALA A 371 -5.63 32.92 12.84
CA ALA A 371 -5.14 34.27 13.01
C ALA A 371 -5.66 35.14 11.85
N THR A 372 -6.91 34.91 11.47
CA THR A 372 -7.66 35.80 10.57
C THR A 372 -9.17 35.76 10.82
N LEU A 373 -9.57 35.68 12.09
CA LEU A 373 -10.97 35.88 12.52
C LEU A 373 -11.08 36.84 13.72
N SER A 374 -10.14 37.78 13.87
CA SER A 374 -10.25 38.88 14.86
C SER A 374 -11.06 40.08 14.35
N HIS A 375 -11.62 40.03 13.14
CA HIS A 375 -12.40 41.14 12.58
C HIS A 375 -13.93 40.97 12.65
N LEU A 376 -14.42 39.88 13.24
CA LEU A 376 -15.84 39.66 13.55
C LEU A 376 -15.93 39.39 15.05
N GLY A 377 -16.26 40.44 15.81
CA GLY A 377 -16.30 40.46 17.28
C GLY A 377 -17.30 39.47 17.87
N LEU A 378 -16.93 38.20 17.91
CA LEU A 378 -17.62 37.12 18.61
C LEU A 378 -16.66 36.50 19.61
N SER A 379 -16.89 36.80 20.90
CA SER A 379 -16.17 36.26 22.04
C SER A 379 -16.48 34.77 22.24
N ILE A 380 -15.46 33.92 22.26
CA ILE A 380 -15.56 32.52 22.69
C ILE A 380 -15.48 32.48 24.22
N PRO A 381 -16.37 31.75 24.95
CA PRO A 381 -16.25 31.65 26.40
C PRO A 381 -15.01 30.87 26.80
N ALA A 382 -14.34 31.33 27.86
CA ALA A 382 -13.11 30.75 28.39
C ALA A 382 -13.28 29.26 28.77
N ALA A 383 -12.27 28.47 28.40
CA ALA A 383 -12.15 27.06 28.73
C ALA A 383 -12.26 26.80 30.23
N VAL A 384 -13.12 25.84 30.60
CA VAL A 384 -13.22 25.31 31.97
C VAL A 384 -11.90 24.60 32.33
N PRO A 385 -11.27 24.90 33.47
CA PRO A 385 -10.02 24.26 33.88
C PRO A 385 -10.25 22.79 34.29
N PRO A 386 -9.25 21.90 34.13
CA PRO A 386 -9.38 20.48 34.43
C PRO A 386 -9.53 20.23 35.94
N MET A 387 -10.45 19.30 36.26
CA MET A 387 -10.80 18.87 37.60
C MET A 387 -9.61 18.15 38.28
N ARG A 388 -9.23 18.62 39.46
CA ARG A 388 -8.16 18.08 40.32
C ARG A 388 -8.68 16.84 41.06
N VAL A 389 -8.12 15.67 40.79
CA VAL A 389 -8.44 14.44 41.54
C VAL A 389 -7.64 14.46 42.85
N GLU A 390 -8.34 14.70 43.97
CA GLU A 390 -7.79 14.46 45.31
C GLU A 390 -7.79 12.95 45.60
N LYS A 391 -6.65 12.44 46.07
CA LYS A 391 -6.53 11.06 46.58
C LYS A 391 -7.13 11.00 47.97
N SER A 392 -8.33 10.46 48.11
CA SER A 392 -8.86 10.00 49.39
C SER A 392 -8.37 8.58 49.67
N ASN A 393 -7.50 8.45 50.67
CA ASN A 393 -7.34 7.21 51.42
C ASN A 393 -8.67 6.92 52.11
N ASP A 394 -9.31 5.80 51.81
CA ASP A 394 -10.11 5.08 52.80
C ASP A 394 -10.17 3.60 52.43
N ARG A 395 -9.76 2.78 53.41
CA ARG A 395 -9.87 1.33 53.43
C ARG A 395 -11.32 1.03 53.84
N GLU A 396 -12.11 0.45 52.95
CA GLU A 396 -13.31 -0.29 53.38
C GLU A 396 -13.39 -1.65 52.69
N GLU A 397 -13.73 -2.62 53.54
CA GLU A 397 -13.60 -4.06 53.38
C GLU A 397 -14.63 -4.63 52.40
N THR A 398 -14.17 -5.57 51.58
CA THR A 398 -15.00 -6.34 50.64
C THR A 398 -15.96 -7.28 51.36
N THR A 399 -17.23 -7.25 50.98
CA THR A 399 -18.36 -8.08 51.44
C THR A 399 -18.26 -9.58 51.08
N LEU A 400 -17.06 -10.08 50.78
CA LEU A 400 -16.79 -11.48 50.41
C LEU A 400 -16.13 -12.30 51.52
N GLN A 401 -15.92 -11.74 52.72
CA GLN A 401 -15.37 -12.45 53.90
C GLN A 401 -16.39 -12.77 55.01
N LYS A 402 -17.71 -12.58 54.78
CA LYS A 402 -18.75 -12.85 55.80
C LYS A 402 -19.66 -14.05 55.53
N ILE A 403 -19.31 -14.96 54.61
CA ILE A 403 -20.14 -16.14 54.27
C ILE A 403 -19.47 -17.50 54.59
N GLU A 404 -18.23 -17.56 55.07
CA GLU A 404 -17.58 -18.84 55.45
C GLU A 404 -17.55 -19.15 56.96
N GLN A 405 -18.37 -18.49 57.77
CA GLN A 405 -18.63 -18.94 59.14
C GLN A 405 -20.12 -18.80 59.49
N ARG A 406 -20.93 -19.74 59.00
CA ARG A 406 -22.13 -20.24 59.68
C ARG A 406 -22.62 -21.54 59.08
#